data_AF-E1R239-F1
#
_entry.id   AF-E1R239-F1
#
_cell.length_a   1.000
_cell.length_b   1.000
_cell.length_c   1.000
_cell.angle_alpha   90.00
_cell.angle_beta   90.00
_cell.angle_gamma   90.00
#
_symmetry.space_group_name_H-M   'P 1'
#
loop_
_entity.id
_entity.type
_entity.pdbx_description
1 polymer ?
#
loop_
_entity_poly.entity_id
_entity_poly.type
_entity_poly.pdbx_seq_one_letter_code
_entity_poly.pdbx_strand_id
1 'polypeptide(L)'
;MKDISEINMNLDEYNFYTFQFVDELRYFFTPEQVFNKNDAFNNFIENLKVKFRDCGWEGDGELNIGWLPPFLDESIDPNYGNIYWHIKQDNNGYSFIASPSTFYSSRILDQNKKRFIGSKILETQSITEITSKILIGKTKEIQDIINDLKLESYPDIILKTILISIQSDLVSSFISFIEDVYLQFIIHFFEENNRDNLRLSKIDAKIDMKSINSDIDYSDREQSLTLRLIMKSIWENFKFWPFKEKYNEITKAIDFQIDQSSRDMLFKHVYLRNCIHHKNGQVQNDLQKMLGRNNIKVLNNQNREIVLKEWDSIDLSINEISIFKEKLEDFISKYEVHILQRMTSRSIHHSFKNPIVRKFDLSAKKDTD
;
A
#
# COMPACT_ATOMS: atom_id res chain seq x y z
N MET A 1 15.32 4.45 40.08
CA MET A 1 16.13 4.29 38.86
C MET A 1 15.86 2.90 38.33
N LYS A 2 15.59 2.78 37.04
CA LYS A 2 15.32 1.52 36.35
C LYS A 2 16.62 0.76 36.11
N ASP A 3 16.54 -0.55 35.96
CA ASP A 3 17.67 -1.31 35.43
C ASP A 3 17.70 -1.15 33.90
N ILE A 4 18.90 -1.07 33.30
CA ILE A 4 19.05 -1.03 31.85
C ILE A 4 18.61 -2.36 31.20
N SER A 5 18.55 -3.44 31.97
CA SER A 5 17.98 -4.72 31.51
C SER A 5 16.48 -4.64 31.17
N GLU A 6 15.78 -3.59 31.61
CA GLU A 6 14.37 -3.32 31.28
C GLU A 6 14.18 -2.73 29.87
N ILE A 7 15.27 -2.41 29.16
CA ILE A 7 15.23 -1.91 27.78
C ILE A 7 15.97 -2.85 26.84
N ASN A 8 15.58 -2.82 25.57
CA ASN A 8 16.28 -3.59 24.55
C ASN A 8 17.72 -3.06 24.41
N MET A 9 18.71 -3.87 24.76
CA MET A 9 20.13 -3.51 24.66
C MET A 9 20.72 -3.81 23.27
N ASN A 10 19.96 -4.44 22.36
CA ASN A 10 20.40 -4.73 21.01
C ASN A 10 20.22 -3.50 20.09
N LEU A 11 21.30 -2.74 19.89
CA LEU A 11 21.29 -1.54 19.05
C LEU A 11 21.01 -1.81 17.56
N ASP A 12 21.12 -3.05 17.08
CA ASP A 12 20.77 -3.36 15.68
C ASP A 12 19.25 -3.38 15.45
N GLU A 13 18.46 -3.40 16.52
CA GLU A 13 17.00 -3.26 16.48
C GLU A 13 16.55 -1.79 16.62
N TYR A 14 17.49 -0.85 16.81
CA TYR A 14 17.19 0.57 16.92
C TYR A 14 17.17 1.24 15.55
N ASN A 15 16.32 2.25 15.44
CA ASN A 15 16.26 3.17 14.32
C ASN A 15 16.99 4.47 14.69
N PHE A 16 17.89 4.93 13.82
CA PHE A 16 18.74 6.09 14.06
C PHE A 16 18.38 7.26 13.14
N TYR A 17 17.93 8.37 13.69
CA TYR A 17 17.48 9.54 12.95
C TYR A 17 18.38 10.75 13.22
N THR A 18 18.37 11.67 12.26
CA THR A 18 18.88 13.03 12.39
C THR A 18 17.73 14.02 12.19
N PHE A 19 17.60 15.01 13.05
CA PHE A 19 16.54 16.01 12.95
C PHE A 19 17.06 17.39 13.28
N GLN A 20 16.60 18.43 12.58
CA GLN A 20 17.02 19.80 12.87
C GLN A 20 16.06 20.45 13.87
N PHE A 21 16.56 21.41 14.64
CA PHE A 21 15.76 22.30 15.48
C PHE A 21 14.97 21.62 16.63
N VAL A 22 15.46 20.50 17.16
CA VAL A 22 15.06 20.06 18.51
C VAL A 22 15.82 20.92 19.52
N ASP A 23 15.27 22.10 19.81
CA ASP A 23 15.92 23.12 20.65
C ASP A 23 15.35 23.16 22.07
N GLU A 24 14.15 22.60 22.27
CA GLU A 24 13.50 22.54 23.57
C GLU A 24 13.91 21.28 24.34
N LEU A 25 14.99 21.41 25.13
CA LEU A 25 15.60 20.28 25.84
C LEU A 25 15.07 20.08 27.27
N ARG A 26 14.16 20.93 27.78
CA ARG A 26 13.67 20.86 29.17
C ARG A 26 12.90 19.58 29.51
N TYR A 27 12.45 18.83 28.50
CA TYR A 27 11.70 17.59 28.66
C TYR A 27 12.56 16.32 28.52
N PHE A 28 13.87 16.49 28.44
CA PHE A 28 14.83 15.40 28.38
C PHE A 28 15.46 15.15 29.74
N PHE A 29 15.82 13.89 29.96
CA PHE A 29 16.51 13.44 31.17
C PHE A 29 17.92 13.00 30.83
N THR A 30 18.87 13.25 31.72
CA THR A 30 20.18 12.62 31.57
C THR A 30 20.05 11.11 31.83
N PRO A 31 20.83 10.26 31.15
CA PRO A 31 20.79 8.82 31.34
C PRO A 31 20.89 8.37 32.81
N GLU A 32 21.68 9.09 33.60
CA GLU A 32 21.84 8.89 35.05
C GLU A 32 20.61 9.16 35.90
N GLN A 33 19.70 10.01 35.44
CA GLN A 33 18.45 10.28 36.15
C GLN A 33 17.47 9.10 36.03
N VAL A 34 17.60 8.32 34.96
CA VAL A 34 16.67 7.23 34.62
C VAL A 34 17.22 5.87 35.04
N PHE A 35 18.50 5.60 34.78
CA PHE A 35 19.12 4.27 34.92
C PHE A 35 20.24 4.23 35.96
N ASN A 36 20.41 3.05 36.58
CA ASN A 36 21.56 2.79 37.45
C ASN A 36 22.84 2.59 36.62
N LYS A 37 23.94 3.25 37.01
CA LYS A 37 25.25 3.01 36.39
C LYS A 37 25.78 1.63 36.73
N ASN A 38 26.07 0.84 35.70
CA ASN A 38 26.81 -0.42 35.78
C ASN A 38 27.65 -0.60 34.50
N ASP A 39 28.47 -1.64 34.43
CA ASP A 39 29.35 -1.88 33.28
C ASP A 39 28.55 -2.11 31.98
N ALA A 40 27.40 -2.77 32.07
CA ALA A 40 26.52 -3.01 30.91
C ALA A 40 25.94 -1.70 30.37
N PHE A 41 25.56 -0.78 31.25
CA PHE A 41 25.10 0.57 30.93
C PHE A 41 26.19 1.37 30.23
N ASN A 42 27.41 1.39 30.79
CA ASN A 42 28.52 2.13 30.19
C ASN A 42 28.86 1.59 28.79
N ASN A 43 28.89 0.26 28.63
CA ASN A 43 29.15 -0.39 27.34
C ASN A 43 28.05 -0.07 26.30
N PHE A 44 26.78 -0.09 26.71
CA PHE A 44 25.66 0.27 25.84
C PHE A 44 25.76 1.72 25.36
N ILE A 45 26.04 2.66 26.27
CA ILE A 45 26.16 4.10 25.95
C ILE A 45 27.33 4.34 24.99
N GLU A 46 28.47 3.68 25.18
CA GLU A 46 29.60 3.81 24.25
C GLU A 46 29.29 3.23 22.87
N ASN A 47 28.63 2.07 22.78
CA ASN A 47 28.19 1.51 21.50
C ASN A 47 27.15 2.40 20.79
N LEU A 48 26.24 3.00 21.55
CA LEU A 48 25.24 3.94 21.04
C LEU A 48 25.92 5.18 20.45
N LYS A 49 26.91 5.74 21.15
CA LYS A 49 27.74 6.86 20.67
C LYS A 49 28.49 6.51 19.38
N VAL A 50 29.02 5.29 19.26
CA VAL A 50 29.67 4.83 18.01
C VAL A 50 28.67 4.84 16.86
N LYS A 51 27.47 4.27 17.03
CA LYS A 51 26.42 4.29 16.00
C LYS A 51 25.97 5.70 15.64
N PHE A 52 25.91 6.63 16.59
CA PHE A 52 25.65 8.05 16.29
C PHE A 52 26.75 8.68 15.44
N ARG A 53 28.03 8.37 15.69
CA ARG A 53 29.14 8.84 14.85
C ARG A 53 29.04 8.28 13.43
N ASP A 54 28.64 7.01 13.28
CA ASP A 54 28.38 6.41 11.96
C ASP A 54 27.25 7.15 11.21
N CYS A 55 26.30 7.76 11.96
CA CYS A 55 25.23 8.59 11.41
C CYS A 55 25.65 10.06 11.13
N GLY A 56 26.92 10.41 11.37
CA GLY A 56 27.49 11.73 11.11
C GLY A 56 27.55 12.67 12.31
N TRP A 57 27.42 12.16 13.54
CA TRP A 57 27.65 12.93 14.76
C TRP A 57 29.16 13.20 14.97
N GLU A 58 29.50 14.43 15.33
CA GLU A 58 30.90 14.88 15.46
C GLU A 58 31.52 14.60 16.84
N GLY A 59 30.73 14.14 17.81
CA GLY A 59 31.21 13.76 19.15
C GLY A 59 30.99 14.81 20.24
N ASP A 60 30.24 15.88 19.96
CA ASP A 60 29.88 17.00 20.84
C ASP A 60 28.41 16.95 21.31
N GLY A 61 28.05 17.78 22.29
CA GLY A 61 26.72 17.76 22.90
C GLY A 61 26.50 16.66 23.95
N GLU A 62 25.36 16.73 24.63
CA GLU A 62 25.01 15.83 25.74
C GLU A 62 24.01 14.75 25.32
N LEU A 63 24.28 13.52 25.75
CA LEU A 63 23.35 12.40 25.58
C LEU A 63 22.21 12.51 26.59
N ASN A 64 21.01 12.41 26.06
CA ASN A 64 19.76 12.65 26.75
C ASN A 64 18.74 11.55 26.40
N ILE A 65 17.72 11.42 27.24
CA ILE A 65 16.61 10.48 27.07
C ILE A 65 15.32 11.27 26.98
N GLY A 66 14.58 11.04 25.91
CA GLY A 66 13.20 11.48 25.78
C GLY A 66 12.23 10.33 26.06
N TRP A 67 11.04 10.68 26.54
CA TRP A 67 9.93 9.75 26.69
C TRP A 67 8.83 10.06 25.69
N LEU A 68 8.35 9.03 25.00
CA LEU A 68 7.29 9.10 24.02
C LEU A 68 6.04 8.41 24.58
N PRO A 69 4.94 9.16 24.82
CA PRO A 69 3.67 8.56 25.23
C PRO A 69 3.17 7.51 24.24
N PRO A 70 2.44 6.47 24.70
CA PRO A 70 1.96 5.37 23.86
C PRO A 70 0.99 5.83 22.76
N PHE A 71 0.30 6.96 22.92
CA PHE A 71 -0.60 7.48 21.88
C PHE A 71 0.13 8.21 20.74
N LEU A 72 1.45 8.43 20.87
CA LEU A 72 2.30 8.99 19.81
C LEU A 72 3.14 7.93 19.09
N ASP A 73 3.08 6.68 19.54
CA ASP A 73 3.86 5.56 19.04
C ASP A 73 2.93 4.41 18.65
N GLU A 74 3.01 3.92 17.41
CA GLU A 74 2.25 2.73 16.97
C GLU A 74 2.97 1.41 17.33
N SER A 75 3.85 1.44 18.33
CA SER A 75 4.63 0.27 18.78
C SER A 75 3.77 -0.86 19.38
N ILE A 76 4.46 -2.00 19.59
CA ILE A 76 3.95 -3.35 19.85
C ILE A 76 3.05 -3.48 21.11
N ASP A 77 3.01 -2.50 22.01
CA ASP A 77 2.14 -2.51 23.20
C ASP A 77 1.44 -1.15 23.43
N PRO A 78 0.11 -1.04 23.26
CA PRO A 78 -0.64 0.21 23.43
C PRO A 78 -0.69 0.71 24.88
N ASN A 79 -0.18 -0.05 25.86
CA ASN A 79 -0.30 0.27 27.28
C ASN A 79 0.92 0.98 27.89
N TYR A 80 2.06 1.08 27.19
CA TYR A 80 3.30 1.65 27.74
C TYR A 80 3.98 2.61 26.75
N GLY A 81 4.45 3.75 27.26
CA GLY A 81 5.24 4.69 26.46
C GLY A 81 6.71 4.27 26.33
N ASN A 82 7.33 4.58 25.20
CA ASN A 82 8.70 4.19 24.90
C ASN A 82 9.70 5.29 25.21
N ILE A 83 10.97 4.90 25.41
CA ILE A 83 12.07 5.85 25.52
C ILE A 83 12.82 5.95 24.19
N TYR A 84 13.39 7.10 23.94
CA TYR A 84 14.33 7.31 22.84
C TYR A 84 15.55 8.08 23.34
N TRP A 85 16.69 7.80 22.74
CA TRP A 85 17.95 8.47 23.01
C TRP A 85 18.09 9.66 22.09
N HIS A 86 18.67 10.74 22.59
CA HIS A 86 18.82 11.99 21.86
C HIS A 86 20.16 12.65 22.18
N ILE A 87 20.82 13.20 21.16
CA ILE A 87 21.98 14.09 21.30
C ILE A 87 21.69 15.34 20.47
N LYS A 88 21.85 16.53 21.04
CA LYS A 88 21.87 17.79 20.28
C LYS A 88 23.31 18.19 20.01
N GLN A 89 23.66 18.36 18.73
CA GLN A 89 24.96 18.86 18.31
C GLN A 89 25.04 20.37 18.53
N ASP A 90 26.17 20.85 19.06
CA ASP A 90 26.30 22.24 19.49
C ASP A 90 26.45 23.20 18.30
N ASN A 91 27.05 22.73 17.20
CA ASN A 91 27.58 23.61 16.15
C ASN A 91 26.63 23.90 14.96
N ASN A 92 25.64 23.04 14.68
CA ASN A 92 24.89 23.08 13.42
C ASN A 92 23.38 22.85 13.57
N GLY A 93 22.88 22.80 14.80
CA GLY A 93 21.44 22.67 15.09
C GLY A 93 20.86 21.28 14.79
N TYR A 94 21.69 20.30 14.45
CA TYR A 94 21.25 18.92 14.26
C TYR A 94 21.15 18.18 15.58
N SER A 95 20.16 17.30 15.65
CA SER A 95 19.98 16.33 16.70
C SER A 95 20.06 14.93 16.13
N PHE A 96 20.63 14.02 16.91
CA PHE A 96 20.70 12.60 16.62
C PHE A 96 19.76 11.88 17.58
N ILE A 97 18.96 10.95 17.06
CA ILE A 97 17.92 10.27 17.81
C ILE A 97 18.06 8.76 17.57
N ALA A 98 18.01 7.95 18.62
CA ALA A 98 17.93 6.50 18.49
C ALA A 98 16.70 5.97 19.23
N SER A 99 15.87 5.19 18.55
CA SER A 99 14.62 4.67 19.11
C SER A 99 14.43 3.19 18.76
N PRO A 100 14.00 2.34 19.71
CA PRO A 100 13.63 0.96 19.41
C PRO A 100 12.37 0.88 18.53
N SER A 101 11.54 1.93 18.53
CA SER A 101 10.36 2.05 17.68
C SER A 101 10.62 2.95 16.48
N THR A 102 9.87 2.73 15.39
CA THR A 102 9.91 3.61 14.22
C THR A 102 9.15 4.91 14.50
N PHE A 103 9.73 6.05 14.16
CA PHE A 103 9.02 7.33 14.21
C PHE A 103 8.31 7.56 12.88
N TYR A 104 6.98 7.57 12.91
CA TYR A 104 6.14 7.71 11.72
C TYR A 104 5.88 9.17 11.30
N SER A 105 6.51 10.13 11.98
CA SER A 105 6.44 11.54 11.56
C SER A 105 7.02 11.69 10.16
N SER A 106 6.19 12.14 9.21
CA SER A 106 6.60 12.43 7.84
C SER A 106 7.86 13.31 7.79
N ARG A 107 7.93 14.32 8.66
CA ARG A 107 9.09 15.23 8.76
C ARG A 107 10.40 14.52 9.12
N ILE A 108 10.37 13.61 10.09
CA ILE A 108 11.57 12.85 10.50
C ILE A 108 12.01 11.91 9.38
N LEU A 109 11.05 11.22 8.76
CA LEU A 109 11.34 10.33 7.64
C LEU A 109 11.96 11.12 6.47
N ASP A 110 11.38 12.27 6.12
CA ASP A 110 11.81 13.14 5.03
C ASP A 110 13.24 13.66 5.20
N GLN A 111 13.59 14.13 6.40
CA GLN A 111 14.91 14.68 6.68
C GLN A 111 16.02 13.62 6.62
N ASN A 112 15.66 12.35 6.89
CA ASN A 112 16.62 11.26 6.94
C ASN A 112 16.75 10.46 5.63
N LYS A 113 15.93 10.77 4.61
CA LYS A 113 15.95 10.11 3.28
C LYS A 113 17.32 10.04 2.61
N LYS A 114 18.24 10.98 2.91
CA LYS A 114 19.58 11.08 2.30
C LYS A 114 20.71 10.43 3.11
N ARG A 115 20.52 10.10 4.40
CA ARG A 115 21.59 9.60 5.30
C ARG A 115 21.47 8.13 5.70
N PHE A 116 20.29 7.51 5.58
CA PHE A 116 20.07 6.06 5.80
C PHE A 116 20.67 5.14 4.71
N ILE A 117 21.71 5.57 3.99
CA ILE A 117 22.39 4.76 2.97
C ILE A 117 23.38 3.76 3.63
N GLY A 118 23.72 3.95 4.91
CA GLY A 118 24.54 3.02 5.68
C GLY A 118 23.71 2.04 6.50
N SER A 119 23.74 0.76 6.11
CA SER A 119 23.36 -0.41 6.94
C SER A 119 21.87 -0.76 7.12
N LYS A 120 21.11 -0.79 6.03
CA LYS A 120 20.10 -1.87 5.83
C LYS A 120 20.07 -2.20 4.36
N ILE A 121 20.13 -3.49 4.04
CA ILE A 121 20.03 -4.00 2.67
C ILE A 121 18.75 -3.41 2.07
N LEU A 122 18.91 -2.47 1.13
CA LEU A 122 17.82 -1.93 0.34
C LEU A 122 17.27 -3.09 -0.47
N GLU A 123 16.19 -3.72 -0.02
CA GLU A 123 15.39 -4.55 -0.91
C GLU A 123 14.85 -3.62 -1.99
N THR A 124 15.36 -3.80 -3.21
CA THR A 124 14.85 -3.13 -4.41
C THR A 124 13.40 -3.54 -4.60
N GLN A 125 12.48 -2.63 -4.30
CA GLN A 125 11.06 -2.86 -4.52
C GLN A 125 10.65 -2.27 -5.86
N SER A 126 9.72 -2.94 -6.54
CA SER A 126 9.12 -2.37 -7.75
C SER A 126 8.15 -1.24 -7.36
N ILE A 127 7.88 -0.33 -8.30
CA ILE A 127 6.93 0.77 -8.05
C ILE A 127 5.50 0.29 -7.82
N THR A 128 5.17 -0.96 -8.17
CA THR A 128 3.85 -1.55 -7.99
C THR A 128 3.77 -2.54 -6.84
N GLU A 129 4.88 -2.84 -6.17
CA GLU A 129 4.96 -3.94 -5.20
C GLU A 129 3.96 -3.81 -4.05
N ILE A 130 3.77 -2.59 -3.53
CA ILE A 130 2.80 -2.33 -2.47
C ILE A 130 1.39 -2.64 -2.95
N THR A 131 1.04 -2.19 -4.15
CA THR A 131 -0.28 -2.41 -4.78
C THR A 131 -0.50 -3.90 -5.06
N SER A 132 0.52 -4.60 -5.57
CA SER A 132 0.54 -6.05 -5.78
C SER A 132 0.30 -6.80 -4.45
N LYS A 133 1.00 -6.41 -3.38
CA LYS A 133 0.83 -7.00 -2.03
C LYS A 133 -0.57 -6.77 -1.46
N ILE A 134 -1.19 -5.61 -1.70
CA ILE A 134 -2.58 -5.35 -1.26
C ILE A 134 -3.54 -6.35 -1.91
N LEU A 135 -3.45 -6.53 -3.22
CA LEU A 135 -4.35 -7.43 -3.93
C LEU A 135 -4.10 -8.90 -3.55
N ILE A 136 -2.84 -9.33 -3.43
CA ILE A 136 -2.49 -10.67 -2.94
C ILE A 136 -2.98 -10.89 -1.50
N GLY A 137 -2.89 -9.87 -0.64
CA GLY A 137 -3.48 -9.95 0.71
C GLY A 137 -4.97 -10.24 0.66
N LYS A 138 -5.70 -9.55 -0.24
CA LYS A 138 -7.13 -9.75 -0.43
C LYS A 138 -7.47 -11.15 -0.97
N THR A 139 -6.68 -11.69 -1.89
CA THR A 139 -6.93 -13.05 -2.40
C THR A 139 -6.73 -14.10 -1.32
N LYS A 140 -5.78 -13.89 -0.39
CA LYS A 140 -5.59 -14.76 0.78
C LYS A 140 -6.77 -14.70 1.76
N GLU A 141 -7.24 -13.50 2.13
CA GLU A 141 -8.44 -13.35 2.97
C GLU A 141 -9.64 -14.11 2.38
N ILE A 142 -9.81 -14.03 1.07
CA ILE A 142 -10.90 -14.70 0.36
C ILE A 142 -10.67 -16.22 0.28
N GLN A 143 -9.43 -16.68 0.22
CA GLN A 143 -9.12 -18.10 0.27
C GLN A 143 -9.56 -18.73 1.60
N ASP A 144 -9.38 -18.01 2.71
CA ASP A 144 -9.82 -18.47 4.03
C ASP A 144 -11.35 -18.60 4.06
N ILE A 145 -12.08 -17.59 3.57
CA ILE A 145 -13.55 -17.64 3.44
C ILE A 145 -13.99 -18.82 2.55
N ILE A 146 -13.31 -19.06 1.42
CA ILE A 146 -13.62 -20.19 0.53
C ILE A 146 -13.40 -21.53 1.24
N ASN A 147 -12.39 -21.64 2.09
CA ASN A 147 -12.12 -22.86 2.84
C ASN A 147 -13.24 -23.13 3.84
N ASP A 148 -13.70 -22.10 4.57
CA ASP A 148 -14.83 -22.20 5.50
C ASP A 148 -16.11 -22.61 4.77
N LEU A 149 -16.37 -22.02 3.59
CA LEU A 149 -17.52 -22.36 2.76
C LEU A 149 -17.55 -23.81 2.28
N LYS A 150 -16.40 -24.49 2.21
CA LYS A 150 -16.32 -25.91 1.83
C LYS A 150 -16.61 -26.85 3.00
N LEU A 151 -16.48 -26.38 4.24
CA LEU A 151 -16.66 -27.18 5.45
C LEU A 151 -18.11 -27.20 5.95
N GLU A 152 -18.87 -26.16 5.63
CA GLU A 152 -20.25 -25.99 6.09
C GLU A 152 -21.29 -26.18 4.96
N SER A 153 -22.49 -26.65 5.34
CA SER A 153 -23.61 -26.77 4.42
C SER A 153 -24.51 -25.54 4.55
N TYR A 154 -24.59 -24.75 3.48
CA TYR A 154 -25.43 -23.56 3.42
C TYR A 154 -26.63 -23.79 2.49
N PRO A 155 -27.78 -23.18 2.77
CA PRO A 155 -28.87 -23.09 1.80
C PRO A 155 -28.39 -22.46 0.48
N ASP A 156 -28.82 -23.00 -0.66
CA ASP A 156 -28.36 -22.60 -2.00
C ASP A 156 -28.44 -21.08 -2.24
N ILE A 157 -29.50 -20.43 -1.76
CA ILE A 157 -29.71 -18.98 -1.90
C ILE A 157 -28.64 -18.18 -1.14
N ILE A 158 -28.27 -18.63 0.06
CA ILE A 158 -27.25 -17.99 0.89
C ILE A 158 -25.88 -18.18 0.24
N LEU A 159 -25.56 -19.41 -0.17
CA LEU A 159 -24.31 -19.71 -0.86
C LEU A 159 -24.14 -18.86 -2.13
N LYS A 160 -25.19 -18.77 -2.96
CA LYS A 160 -25.19 -17.92 -4.16
C LYS A 160 -24.88 -16.46 -3.83
N THR A 161 -25.51 -15.92 -2.79
CA THR A 161 -25.32 -14.52 -2.38
C THR A 161 -23.89 -14.27 -1.91
N ILE A 162 -23.33 -15.18 -1.11
CA ILE A 162 -21.94 -15.08 -0.63
C ILE A 162 -20.96 -15.15 -1.80
N LEU A 163 -21.14 -16.09 -2.73
CA LEU A 163 -20.25 -16.23 -3.89
C LEU A 163 -20.29 -15.01 -4.82
N ILE A 164 -21.46 -14.40 -5.01
CA ILE A 164 -21.60 -13.13 -5.73
C ILE A 164 -20.86 -12.00 -5.01
N SER A 165 -20.95 -11.92 -3.68
CA SER A 165 -20.23 -10.92 -2.89
C SER A 165 -18.71 -11.10 -3.03
N ILE A 166 -18.21 -12.32 -2.85
CA ILE A 166 -16.78 -12.64 -3.00
C ILE A 166 -16.28 -12.28 -4.40
N GLN A 167 -17.04 -12.64 -5.43
CA GLN A 167 -16.69 -12.30 -6.81
C GLN A 167 -16.66 -10.79 -7.04
N SER A 168 -17.63 -10.07 -6.47
CA SER A 168 -17.72 -8.62 -6.57
C SER A 168 -16.53 -7.93 -5.89
N ASP A 169 -16.10 -8.46 -4.74
CA ASP A 169 -14.95 -7.95 -4.00
C ASP A 169 -13.65 -8.19 -4.77
N LEU A 170 -13.41 -9.42 -5.27
CA LEU A 170 -12.24 -9.72 -6.10
C LEU A 170 -12.16 -8.82 -7.35
N VAL A 171 -13.27 -8.67 -8.07
CA VAL A 171 -13.33 -7.81 -9.27
C VAL A 171 -13.06 -6.35 -8.91
N SER A 172 -13.62 -5.86 -7.80
CA SER A 172 -13.42 -4.49 -7.36
C SER A 172 -11.96 -4.25 -6.95
N SER A 173 -11.35 -5.16 -6.20
CA SER A 173 -9.94 -5.09 -5.82
C SER A 173 -9.02 -5.16 -7.04
N PHE A 174 -9.37 -5.95 -8.05
CA PHE A 174 -8.61 -5.97 -9.31
C PHE A 174 -8.69 -4.65 -10.07
N ILE A 175 -9.87 -4.04 -10.15
CA ILE A 175 -10.02 -2.71 -10.79
C ILE A 175 -9.22 -1.65 -10.02
N SER A 176 -9.29 -1.64 -8.69
CA SER A 176 -8.50 -0.74 -7.85
C SER A 176 -6.99 -0.95 -8.07
N PHE A 177 -6.53 -2.19 -8.16
CA PHE A 177 -5.13 -2.49 -8.48
C PHE A 177 -4.70 -1.85 -9.80
N ILE A 178 -5.50 -1.95 -10.86
CA ILE A 178 -5.20 -1.32 -12.16
C ILE A 178 -5.12 0.21 -12.03
N GLU A 179 -6.06 0.82 -11.30
CA GLU A 179 -6.08 2.26 -11.05
C GLU A 179 -4.88 2.75 -10.25
N ASP A 180 -4.46 1.98 -9.24
CA ASP A 180 -3.32 2.31 -8.39
C ASP A 180 -2.00 2.11 -9.14
N VAL A 181 -1.87 1.04 -9.94
CA VAL A 181 -0.71 0.83 -10.83
C VAL A 181 -0.58 2.00 -11.81
N TYR A 182 -1.69 2.43 -12.40
CA TYR A 182 -1.67 3.57 -13.32
C TYR A 182 -1.23 4.87 -12.63
N LEU A 183 -1.67 5.10 -11.40
CA LEU A 183 -1.19 6.23 -10.59
C LEU A 183 0.34 6.15 -10.37
N GLN A 184 0.87 4.97 -10.04
CA GLN A 184 2.32 4.78 -9.89
C GLN A 184 3.09 5.07 -11.18
N PHE A 185 2.54 4.70 -12.34
CA PHE A 185 3.12 5.04 -13.64
C PHE A 185 3.12 6.55 -13.91
N ILE A 186 2.04 7.26 -13.59
CA ILE A 186 2.00 8.72 -13.72
C ILE A 186 3.06 9.36 -12.82
N ILE A 187 3.10 8.96 -11.54
CA ILE A 187 4.06 9.48 -10.57
C ILE A 187 5.48 9.25 -11.07
N HIS A 188 5.81 8.01 -11.47
CA HIS A 188 7.12 7.68 -12.01
C HIS A 188 7.45 8.48 -13.29
N PHE A 189 6.49 8.61 -14.22
CA PHE A 189 6.66 9.36 -15.45
C PHE A 189 7.07 10.82 -15.19
N PHE A 190 6.38 11.51 -14.26
CA PHE A 190 6.66 12.91 -13.96
C PHE A 190 7.87 13.12 -13.05
N GLU A 191 8.07 12.25 -12.04
CA GLU A 191 9.17 12.39 -11.08
C GLU A 191 10.52 11.98 -11.68
N GLU A 192 10.55 10.92 -12.50
CA GLU A 192 11.78 10.39 -13.10
C GLU A 192 11.98 10.88 -14.54
N ASN A 193 11.20 11.87 -15.00
CA ASN A 193 11.23 12.39 -16.37
C ASN A 193 11.14 11.28 -17.43
N ASN A 194 10.26 10.30 -17.19
CA ASN A 194 10.06 9.12 -18.02
C ASN A 194 11.36 8.35 -18.36
N ARG A 195 12.28 8.24 -17.41
CA ARG A 195 13.58 7.54 -17.56
C ARG A 195 13.44 6.13 -18.14
N ASP A 196 12.41 5.39 -17.73
CA ASP A 196 12.17 4.02 -18.16
C ASP A 196 11.35 3.91 -19.47
N ASN A 197 11.11 5.03 -20.16
CA ASN A 197 10.37 5.08 -21.44
C ASN A 197 9.02 4.37 -21.38
N LEU A 198 8.21 4.70 -20.38
CA LEU A 198 6.82 4.23 -20.28
C LEU A 198 6.01 4.73 -21.47
N ARG A 199 5.21 3.82 -22.05
CA ARG A 199 4.37 4.09 -23.22
C ARG A 199 2.94 4.44 -22.82
N LEU A 200 2.78 5.52 -22.06
CA LEU A 200 1.47 6.02 -21.66
C LEU A 200 0.76 6.68 -22.85
N SER A 201 -0.52 6.38 -23.02
CA SER A 201 -1.37 6.98 -24.05
C SER A 201 -1.54 8.48 -23.81
N LYS A 202 -1.84 9.23 -24.87
CA LYS A 202 -2.19 10.65 -24.76
C LYS A 202 -3.53 10.79 -24.04
N ILE A 203 -3.61 11.72 -23.07
CA ILE A 203 -4.82 11.95 -22.28
C ILE A 203 -5.20 13.43 -22.30
N ASP A 204 -6.48 13.68 -22.55
CA ASP A 204 -7.10 14.99 -22.37
C ASP A 204 -7.63 15.12 -20.93
N ALA A 205 -6.81 15.66 -20.03
CA ALA A 205 -7.19 15.90 -18.65
C ALA A 205 -7.73 17.33 -18.47
N LYS A 206 -8.93 17.46 -17.89
CA LYS A 206 -9.48 18.75 -17.46
C LYS A 206 -9.01 19.04 -16.05
N ILE A 207 -8.22 20.10 -15.87
CA ILE A 207 -7.73 20.52 -14.56
C ILE A 207 -8.80 21.39 -13.90
N ASP A 208 -9.38 20.92 -12.79
CA ASP A 208 -10.32 21.72 -12.00
C ASP A 208 -9.59 22.61 -10.98
N MET A 209 -9.44 23.88 -11.35
CA MET A 209 -8.79 24.89 -10.51
C MET A 209 -9.63 25.28 -9.28
N LYS A 210 -10.90 24.87 -9.18
CA LYS A 210 -11.76 25.18 -8.02
C LYS A 210 -11.48 24.26 -6.83
N SER A 211 -10.90 23.09 -7.06
CA SER A 211 -10.60 22.07 -6.05
C SER A 211 -9.29 22.32 -5.26
N ILE A 212 -8.61 23.44 -5.53
CA ILE A 212 -7.28 23.76 -4.98
C ILE A 212 -7.29 23.99 -3.46
N ASN A 213 -8.46 24.22 -2.84
CA ASN A 213 -8.54 24.72 -1.47
C ASN A 213 -8.82 23.69 -0.35
N SER A 214 -9.09 22.41 -0.62
CA SER A 214 -9.58 21.52 0.47
C SER A 214 -8.67 20.37 0.93
N ASP A 215 -7.77 19.82 0.11
CA ASP A 215 -7.13 18.52 0.47
C ASP A 215 -5.65 18.40 0.10
N ILE A 216 -4.97 19.51 -0.15
CA ILE A 216 -3.55 19.49 -0.47
C ILE A 216 -2.78 19.75 0.82
N ASP A 217 -2.32 18.65 1.43
CA ASP A 217 -1.37 18.70 2.54
C ASP A 217 -0.09 19.38 2.03
N TYR A 218 0.12 20.63 2.46
CA TYR A 218 1.24 21.51 2.08
C TYR A 218 2.60 21.02 2.61
N SER A 219 2.66 19.84 3.24
CA SER A 219 3.87 19.31 3.87
C SER A 219 4.88 18.70 2.89
N ASP A 220 4.55 18.56 1.60
CA ASP A 220 5.30 17.70 0.70
C ASP A 220 5.82 18.46 -0.56
N ARG A 221 7.06 18.96 -0.42
CA ARG A 221 8.11 19.15 -1.45
C ARG A 221 8.05 20.28 -2.50
N GLU A 222 9.28 20.55 -2.94
CA GLU A 222 9.81 21.06 -4.21
C GLU A 222 9.10 20.64 -5.53
N GLN A 223 8.00 19.87 -5.49
CA GLN A 223 7.15 19.63 -6.67
C GLN A 223 6.05 20.68 -6.71
N SER A 224 5.96 21.40 -7.83
CA SER A 224 4.91 22.40 -8.03
C SER A 224 3.53 21.80 -7.76
N LEU A 225 2.72 22.49 -6.96
CA LEU A 225 1.28 22.25 -6.77
C LEU A 225 0.57 21.88 -8.08
N THR A 226 0.97 22.55 -9.16
CA THR A 226 0.48 22.32 -10.53
C THR A 226 0.74 20.90 -11.02
N LEU A 227 1.91 20.32 -10.75
CA LEU A 227 2.26 18.95 -11.15
C LEU A 227 1.35 17.93 -10.45
N ARG A 228 1.14 18.09 -9.13
CA ARG A 228 0.24 17.22 -8.35
C ARG A 228 -1.20 17.29 -8.85
N LEU A 229 -1.69 18.49 -9.17
CA LEU A 229 -3.01 18.70 -9.76
C LEU A 229 -3.13 18.02 -11.14
N ILE A 230 -2.12 18.16 -12.00
CA ILE A 230 -2.07 17.48 -13.30
C ILE A 230 -2.14 15.95 -13.11
N MET A 231 -1.28 15.39 -12.26
CA MET A 231 -1.25 13.94 -12.00
C MET A 231 -2.60 13.44 -11.48
N LYS A 232 -3.20 14.14 -10.53
CA LYS A 232 -4.53 13.83 -9.99
C LYS A 232 -5.60 13.85 -11.08
N SER A 233 -5.66 14.92 -11.89
CA SER A 233 -6.67 15.03 -12.96
C SER A 233 -6.53 13.96 -14.03
N ILE A 234 -5.29 13.56 -14.38
CA ILE A 234 -5.06 12.45 -15.32
C ILE A 234 -5.56 11.14 -14.72
N TRP A 235 -5.22 10.84 -13.46
CA TRP A 235 -5.67 9.64 -12.78
C TRP A 235 -7.18 9.58 -12.59
N GLU A 236 -7.82 10.69 -12.20
CA GLU A 236 -9.28 10.78 -12.08
C GLU A 236 -9.96 10.56 -13.43
N ASN A 237 -9.41 11.09 -14.52
CA ASN A 237 -9.93 10.79 -15.86
C ASN A 237 -9.84 9.29 -16.20
N PHE A 238 -8.69 8.67 -15.92
CA PHE A 238 -8.45 7.24 -16.15
C PHE A 238 -9.47 6.36 -15.42
N LYS A 239 -9.91 6.73 -14.22
CA LYS A 239 -10.94 5.98 -13.47
C LYS A 239 -12.27 5.82 -14.23
N PHE A 240 -12.58 6.70 -15.17
CA PHE A 240 -13.79 6.61 -15.98
C PHE A 240 -13.62 5.79 -17.26
N TRP A 241 -12.42 5.31 -17.57
CA TRP A 241 -12.17 4.53 -18.78
C TRP A 241 -12.86 3.15 -18.71
N PRO A 242 -13.30 2.59 -19.86
CA PRO A 242 -13.73 1.20 -19.94
C PRO A 242 -12.66 0.23 -19.45
N PHE A 243 -13.06 -0.85 -18.76
CA PHE A 243 -12.13 -1.82 -18.17
C PHE A 243 -11.08 -2.35 -19.17
N LYS A 244 -11.50 -2.70 -20.39
CA LYS A 244 -10.59 -3.18 -21.45
C LYS A 244 -9.50 -2.16 -21.78
N GLU A 245 -9.84 -0.88 -21.77
CA GLU A 245 -8.90 0.21 -22.04
C GLU A 245 -7.95 0.39 -20.85
N LYS A 246 -8.47 0.42 -19.61
CA LYS A 246 -7.65 0.45 -18.39
C LYS A 246 -6.61 -0.68 -18.36
N TYR A 247 -7.05 -1.91 -18.61
CA TYR A 247 -6.19 -3.09 -18.65
C TYR A 247 -5.12 -2.97 -19.75
N ASN A 248 -5.52 -2.57 -20.96
CA ASN A 248 -4.58 -2.39 -22.06
C ASN A 248 -3.56 -1.29 -21.78
N GLU A 249 -3.95 -0.22 -21.09
CA GLU A 249 -3.06 0.90 -20.76
C GLU A 249 -1.93 0.45 -19.85
N ILE A 250 -2.24 -0.20 -18.72
CA ILE A 250 -1.21 -0.65 -17.77
C ILE A 250 -0.30 -1.73 -18.37
N THR A 251 -0.83 -2.59 -19.26
CA THR A 251 -0.04 -3.67 -19.86
C THR A 251 0.83 -3.16 -21.01
N LYS A 252 0.32 -2.29 -21.88
CA LYS A 252 1.08 -1.71 -22.99
C LYS A 252 2.16 -0.73 -22.52
N ALA A 253 1.92 -0.01 -21.42
CA ALA A 253 2.90 0.95 -20.89
C ALA A 253 4.29 0.33 -20.65
N ILE A 254 4.31 -0.96 -20.30
CA ILE A 254 5.51 -1.75 -19.98
C ILE A 254 5.73 -2.93 -20.93
N ASP A 255 5.01 -3.01 -22.05
CA ASP A 255 5.07 -4.12 -23.01
C ASP A 255 4.81 -5.51 -22.38
N PHE A 256 3.93 -5.58 -21.37
CA PHE A 256 3.58 -6.82 -20.68
C PHE A 256 2.49 -7.60 -21.43
N GLN A 257 2.65 -8.93 -21.45
CA GLN A 257 1.68 -9.85 -22.05
C GLN A 257 1.45 -11.06 -21.15
N ILE A 258 0.21 -11.53 -21.09
CA ILE A 258 -0.16 -12.80 -20.47
C ILE A 258 -0.78 -13.73 -21.50
N ASP A 259 -0.89 -15.01 -21.14
CA ASP A 259 -1.57 -15.97 -21.97
C ASP A 259 -3.06 -15.62 -22.13
N GLN A 260 -3.58 -15.92 -23.31
CA GLN A 260 -4.96 -15.59 -23.69
C GLN A 260 -5.99 -16.23 -22.75
N SER A 261 -5.71 -17.42 -22.21
CA SER A 261 -6.63 -18.12 -21.31
C SER A 261 -6.83 -17.36 -20.00
N SER A 262 -5.74 -16.86 -19.41
CA SER A 262 -5.75 -16.08 -18.17
C SER A 262 -6.42 -14.73 -18.40
N ARG A 263 -6.08 -14.05 -19.51
CA ARG A 263 -6.75 -12.79 -19.90
C ARG A 263 -8.26 -12.97 -20.00
N ASP A 264 -8.70 -14.01 -20.69
CA ASP A 264 -10.11 -14.24 -20.92
C ASP A 264 -10.86 -14.61 -19.64
N MET A 265 -10.21 -15.30 -18.70
CA MET A 265 -10.78 -15.54 -17.37
C MET A 265 -10.99 -14.23 -16.60
N LEU A 266 -9.98 -13.34 -16.58
CA LEU A 266 -10.08 -12.05 -15.90
C LEU A 266 -11.21 -11.18 -16.50
N PHE A 267 -11.25 -11.08 -17.83
CA PHE A 267 -12.27 -10.31 -18.54
C PHE A 267 -13.67 -10.87 -18.31
N LYS A 268 -13.81 -12.20 -18.35
CA LYS A 268 -15.08 -12.90 -18.09
C LYS A 268 -15.66 -12.47 -16.74
N HIS A 269 -14.89 -12.53 -15.66
CA HIS A 269 -15.40 -12.19 -14.33
C HIS A 269 -15.77 -10.71 -14.18
N VAL A 270 -15.00 -9.79 -14.76
CA VAL A 270 -15.35 -8.37 -14.73
C VAL A 270 -16.69 -8.11 -15.41
N TYR A 271 -16.93 -8.70 -16.59
CA TYR A 271 -18.20 -8.49 -17.29
C TYR A 271 -19.38 -9.25 -16.66
N LEU A 272 -19.15 -10.44 -16.10
CA LEU A 272 -20.17 -11.15 -15.32
C LEU A 272 -20.60 -10.32 -14.10
N ARG A 273 -19.66 -9.71 -13.37
CA ARG A 273 -19.95 -8.81 -12.24
C ARG A 273 -20.86 -7.66 -12.65
N ASN A 274 -20.59 -7.05 -13.81
CA ASN A 274 -21.42 -5.96 -14.33
C ASN A 274 -22.85 -6.42 -14.66
N CYS A 275 -23.02 -7.63 -15.20
CA CYS A 275 -24.34 -8.21 -15.42
C CYS A 275 -25.07 -8.49 -14.09
N ILE A 276 -24.35 -9.00 -13.09
CA ILE A 276 -24.93 -9.26 -11.76
C ILE A 276 -25.44 -7.97 -11.12
N HIS A 277 -24.66 -6.89 -11.16
CA HIS A 277 -25.00 -5.63 -10.47
C HIS A 277 -26.04 -4.78 -11.20
N HIS A 278 -26.04 -4.79 -12.54
CA HIS A 278 -26.86 -3.84 -13.32
C HIS A 278 -27.99 -4.50 -14.11
N LYS A 279 -28.02 -5.84 -14.19
CA LYS A 279 -28.91 -6.59 -15.09
C LYS A 279 -29.57 -7.77 -14.40
N ASN A 280 -29.85 -7.63 -13.10
CA ASN A 280 -30.56 -8.63 -12.28
C ASN A 280 -29.93 -10.03 -12.32
N GLY A 281 -28.60 -10.15 -12.47
CA GLY A 281 -27.95 -11.47 -12.50
C GLY A 281 -28.12 -12.23 -13.82
N GLN A 282 -28.58 -11.59 -14.90
CA GLN A 282 -28.82 -12.26 -16.19
C GLN A 282 -27.79 -11.89 -17.25
N VAL A 283 -27.46 -12.88 -18.08
CA VAL A 283 -26.58 -12.73 -19.24
C VAL A 283 -27.21 -11.81 -20.28
N GLN A 284 -26.47 -10.77 -20.69
CA GLN A 284 -26.92 -9.84 -21.73
C GLN A 284 -26.45 -10.26 -23.13
N ASN A 285 -27.18 -9.79 -24.14
CA ASN A 285 -26.91 -10.00 -25.56
C ASN A 285 -25.53 -9.54 -26.03
N ASP A 286 -25.03 -8.46 -25.43
CA ASP A 286 -23.77 -7.82 -25.79
C ASP A 286 -22.56 -8.45 -25.09
N LEU A 287 -22.76 -9.23 -24.02
CA LEU A 287 -21.69 -9.84 -23.23
C LEU A 287 -20.73 -10.69 -24.09
N GLN A 288 -21.29 -11.46 -25.03
CA GLN A 288 -20.54 -12.25 -26.00
C GLN A 288 -19.69 -11.38 -26.94
N LYS A 289 -20.25 -10.26 -27.41
CA LYS A 289 -19.55 -9.28 -28.25
C LYS A 289 -18.42 -8.60 -27.48
N MET A 290 -18.65 -8.23 -26.22
CA MET A 290 -17.64 -7.60 -25.36
C MET A 290 -16.44 -8.52 -25.08
N LEU A 291 -16.69 -9.82 -24.95
CA LEU A 291 -15.67 -10.85 -24.81
C LEU A 291 -15.06 -11.32 -26.14
N GLY A 292 -15.63 -10.91 -27.28
CA GLY A 292 -15.20 -11.35 -28.61
C GLY A 292 -15.37 -12.86 -28.84
N ARG A 293 -16.36 -13.48 -28.19
CA ARG A 293 -16.55 -14.94 -28.17
C ARG A 293 -18.00 -15.31 -28.40
N ASN A 294 -18.21 -16.48 -29.01
CA ASN A 294 -19.56 -16.99 -29.32
C ASN A 294 -20.26 -17.59 -28.10
N ASN A 295 -19.50 -18.03 -27.07
CA ASN A 295 -20.03 -18.75 -25.91
C ASN A 295 -19.27 -18.35 -24.64
N ILE A 296 -19.98 -18.26 -23.51
CA ILE A 296 -19.42 -17.98 -22.19
C ILE A 296 -19.60 -19.23 -21.34
N LYS A 297 -18.49 -19.72 -20.78
CA LYS A 297 -18.48 -20.94 -19.99
C LYS A 297 -18.21 -20.63 -18.52
N VAL A 298 -19.00 -21.22 -17.64
CA VAL A 298 -18.84 -21.18 -16.18
C VAL A 298 -18.97 -22.58 -15.59
N LEU A 299 -18.26 -22.85 -14.50
CA LEU A 299 -18.43 -24.10 -13.75
C LEU A 299 -19.64 -24.00 -12.83
N ASN A 300 -20.53 -24.99 -12.94
CA ASN A 300 -21.62 -25.16 -11.99
C ASN A 300 -21.14 -25.83 -10.68
N ASN A 301 -22.05 -25.99 -9.72
CA ASN A 301 -21.75 -26.61 -8.42
C ASN A 301 -21.31 -28.09 -8.51
N GLN A 302 -21.47 -28.73 -9.67
CA GLN A 302 -21.00 -30.09 -9.95
C GLN A 302 -19.67 -30.11 -10.72
N ASN A 303 -18.99 -28.96 -10.85
CA ASN A 303 -17.77 -28.79 -11.65
C ASN A 303 -17.92 -29.13 -13.13
N ARG A 304 -19.13 -29.00 -13.68
CA ARG A 304 -19.38 -29.15 -15.11
C ARG A 304 -19.40 -27.76 -15.76
N GLU A 305 -18.71 -27.65 -16.89
CA GLU A 305 -18.82 -26.45 -17.72
C GLU A 305 -20.24 -26.34 -18.28
N ILE A 306 -20.90 -25.21 -17.98
CA ILE A 306 -22.16 -24.82 -18.60
C ILE A 306 -21.88 -23.64 -19.53
N VAL A 307 -22.45 -23.71 -20.74
CA VAL A 307 -22.49 -22.58 -21.66
C VAL A 307 -23.68 -21.70 -21.30
N LEU A 308 -23.41 -20.47 -20.88
CA LEU A 308 -24.41 -19.46 -20.60
C LEU A 308 -24.98 -18.89 -21.91
N LYS A 309 -26.31 -18.93 -22.03
CA LYS A 309 -27.09 -18.32 -23.11
C LYS A 309 -27.64 -16.96 -22.66
N GLU A 310 -28.18 -16.21 -23.61
CA GLU A 310 -28.88 -14.97 -23.36
C GLU A 310 -30.00 -15.18 -22.32
N TRP A 311 -30.09 -14.28 -21.34
CA TRP A 311 -31.05 -14.31 -20.23
C TRP A 311 -30.86 -15.41 -19.18
N ASP A 312 -29.87 -16.29 -19.33
CA ASP A 312 -29.56 -17.28 -18.30
C ASP A 312 -29.15 -16.57 -17.00
N SER A 313 -29.59 -17.15 -15.88
CA SER A 313 -29.12 -16.76 -14.53
C SER A 313 -27.63 -17.07 -14.40
N ILE A 314 -26.88 -16.10 -13.90
CA ILE A 314 -25.46 -16.27 -13.59
C ILE A 314 -25.36 -16.92 -12.21
N ASP A 315 -25.01 -18.19 -12.20
CA ASP A 315 -24.75 -18.99 -11.00
C ASP A 315 -23.28 -19.40 -10.97
N LEU A 316 -22.55 -18.91 -9.98
CA LEU A 316 -21.12 -19.16 -9.80
C LEU A 316 -20.92 -20.26 -8.75
N SER A 317 -20.03 -21.20 -9.05
CA SER A 317 -19.59 -22.21 -8.07
C SER A 317 -18.35 -21.79 -7.31
N ILE A 318 -18.09 -22.43 -6.17
CA ILE A 318 -16.85 -22.23 -5.39
C ILE A 318 -15.60 -22.44 -6.26
N ASN A 319 -15.64 -23.43 -7.16
CA ASN A 319 -14.51 -23.75 -8.03
C ASN A 319 -14.32 -22.71 -9.14
N GLU A 320 -15.40 -22.14 -9.68
CA GLU A 320 -15.31 -21.02 -10.61
C GLU A 320 -14.61 -19.82 -9.96
N ILE A 321 -14.96 -19.49 -8.71
CA ILE A 321 -14.31 -18.41 -7.96
C ILE A 321 -12.84 -18.73 -7.64
N SER A 322 -12.55 -19.97 -7.24
CA SER A 322 -11.18 -20.42 -6.96
C SER A 322 -10.28 -20.26 -8.18
N ILE A 323 -10.75 -20.67 -9.37
CA ILE A 323 -10.00 -20.52 -10.62
C ILE A 323 -9.78 -19.05 -10.97
N PHE A 324 -10.80 -18.20 -10.81
CA PHE A 324 -10.64 -16.76 -11.05
C PHE A 324 -9.58 -16.15 -10.12
N LYS A 325 -9.63 -16.50 -8.82
CA LYS A 325 -8.65 -16.07 -7.82
C LYS A 325 -7.22 -16.49 -8.20
N GLU A 326 -7.02 -17.76 -8.56
CA GLU A 326 -5.71 -18.27 -8.98
C GLU A 326 -5.18 -17.56 -10.22
N LYS A 327 -6.05 -17.29 -11.21
CA LYS A 327 -5.66 -16.52 -12.41
C LYS A 327 -5.32 -15.06 -12.09
N LEU A 328 -5.94 -14.49 -11.07
CA LEU A 328 -5.63 -13.15 -10.60
C LEU A 328 -4.26 -13.11 -9.90
N GLU A 329 -3.97 -14.08 -9.04
CA GLU A 329 -2.66 -14.22 -8.37
C GLU A 329 -1.52 -14.47 -9.37
N ASP A 330 -1.75 -15.33 -10.36
CA ASP A 330 -0.80 -15.59 -11.45
C ASP A 330 -0.53 -14.33 -12.28
N PHE A 331 -1.56 -13.57 -12.61
CA PHE A 331 -1.41 -12.29 -13.30
C PHE A 331 -0.53 -11.31 -12.50
N ILE A 332 -0.83 -11.10 -11.21
CA ILE A 332 -0.08 -10.15 -10.36
C ILE A 332 1.39 -10.59 -10.25
N SER A 333 1.63 -11.87 -10.00
CA SER A 333 2.97 -12.42 -9.84
C SER A 333 3.81 -12.22 -11.09
N LYS A 334 3.24 -12.54 -12.27
CA LYS A 334 3.91 -12.32 -13.57
C LYS A 334 4.11 -10.83 -13.87
N TYR A 335 3.12 -10.00 -13.55
CA TYR A 335 3.17 -8.56 -13.76
C TYR A 335 4.30 -7.92 -12.96
N GLU A 336 4.43 -8.30 -11.69
CA GLU A 336 5.46 -7.79 -10.78
C GLU A 336 6.87 -8.21 -11.22
N VAL A 337 7.05 -9.48 -11.58
CA VAL A 337 8.33 -9.98 -12.14
C VAL A 337 8.72 -9.20 -13.40
N HIS A 338 7.75 -8.93 -14.28
CA HIS A 338 8.01 -8.16 -15.50
C HIS A 338 8.39 -6.71 -15.21
N ILE A 339 7.73 -6.04 -14.26
CA ILE A 339 8.09 -4.67 -13.87
C ILE A 339 9.51 -4.60 -13.33
N LEU A 340 9.90 -5.53 -12.46
CA LEU A 340 11.27 -5.60 -11.91
C LEU A 340 12.33 -5.75 -13.01
N GLN A 341 12.00 -6.39 -14.14
CA GLN A 341 12.89 -6.52 -15.29
C GLN A 341 12.89 -5.28 -16.19
N ARG A 342 11.73 -4.63 -16.35
CA ARG A 342 11.50 -3.58 -17.34
C ARG A 342 11.83 -2.17 -16.83
N MET A 343 11.76 -1.97 -15.52
CA MET A 343 11.87 -0.65 -14.89
C MET A 343 12.96 -0.64 -13.83
N THR A 344 13.59 0.53 -13.65
CA THR A 344 14.51 0.72 -12.54
C THR A 344 13.75 0.66 -11.23
N SER A 345 14.12 -0.29 -10.36
CA SER A 345 13.51 -0.44 -9.03
C SER A 345 13.65 0.88 -8.26
N ARG A 346 12.59 1.31 -7.57
CA ARG A 346 12.72 2.41 -6.63
C ARG A 346 13.34 1.85 -5.36
N SER A 347 14.42 2.47 -4.88
CA SER A 347 14.83 2.33 -3.49
C SER A 347 13.74 2.97 -2.63
N ILE A 348 12.69 2.21 -2.32
CA ILE A 348 11.64 2.64 -1.42
C ILE A 348 12.15 2.41 -0.01
N HIS A 349 12.48 3.50 0.68
CA HIS A 349 12.49 3.53 2.14
C HIS A 349 11.15 2.99 2.61
N HIS A 350 11.14 1.95 3.47
CA HIS A 350 9.90 1.42 4.04
C HIS A 350 9.08 2.52 4.72
N SER A 351 8.19 3.16 3.97
CA SER A 351 7.02 3.85 4.52
C SER A 351 5.87 2.86 4.42
N PHE A 352 5.71 2.01 5.42
CA PHE A 352 4.49 1.22 5.54
C PHE A 352 3.33 2.15 5.93
N LYS A 353 2.41 2.29 4.97
CA LYS A 353 0.95 2.50 5.06
C LYS A 353 0.38 3.11 6.35
N ASN A 354 -0.19 4.31 6.20
CA ASN A 354 -1.57 4.49 6.66
C ASN A 354 -2.48 3.72 5.68
N PRO A 355 -3.28 2.72 6.10
CA PRO A 355 -4.48 2.42 5.34
C PRO A 355 -5.34 3.68 5.39
N ILE A 356 -5.82 4.13 4.24
CA ILE A 356 -6.94 5.07 4.21
C ILE A 356 -8.09 4.33 4.89
N VAL A 357 -8.22 4.55 6.20
CA VAL A 357 -9.43 4.19 6.95
C VAL A 357 -10.52 5.00 6.29
N ARG A 358 -11.38 4.31 5.54
CA ARG A 358 -12.72 4.81 5.21
C ARG A 358 -13.39 5.14 6.54
N LYS A 359 -13.34 6.40 6.97
CA LYS A 359 -14.28 6.89 7.97
C LYS A 359 -15.65 6.81 7.32
N PHE A 360 -16.42 5.80 7.71
CA PHE A 360 -17.85 5.82 7.57
C PHE A 360 -18.36 7.02 8.36
N ASP A 361 -18.76 8.07 7.67
CA ASP A 361 -19.54 9.14 8.26
C ASP A 361 -21.00 8.66 8.34
N LEU A 362 -21.33 8.01 9.46
CA LEU A 362 -22.73 7.74 9.84
C LEU A 362 -23.29 9.01 10.49
N SER A 363 -23.51 10.06 9.69
CA SER A 363 -24.28 11.23 10.10
C SER A 363 -25.17 11.76 8.98
N ALA A 364 -25.90 10.85 8.31
CA ALA A 364 -27.06 11.24 7.51
C ALA A 364 -28.27 11.48 8.44
N LYS A 365 -28.48 12.76 8.75
CA LYS A 365 -29.77 13.46 8.96
C LYS A 365 -30.97 12.57 9.35
N LYS A 366 -31.36 12.65 10.63
CA LYS A 366 -32.77 12.72 11.00
C LYS A 366 -33.11 14.19 11.23
N ASP A 367 -33.57 14.84 10.19
CA ASP A 367 -34.46 16.00 10.30
C ASP A 367 -35.56 15.77 9.25
N THR A 368 -36.64 15.18 9.72
CA THR A 368 -37.95 15.19 9.07
C THR A 368 -38.91 15.82 10.06
N ASP A 369 -39.22 17.09 9.83
CA ASP A 369 -40.59 17.57 9.96
C ASP A 369 -41.24 17.51 8.57
#